data_AF-A0ABD1I8S5-F1
#
_entry.id   AF-A0ABD1I8S5-F1
#
_cell.length_a   1.000
_cell.length_b   1.000
_cell.length_c   1.000
_cell.angle_alpha   90.00
_cell.angle_beta   90.00
_cell.angle_gamma   90.00
#
_symmetry.space_group_name_H-M   'P 1'
#
loop_
_entity.id
_entity.type
_entity.pdbx_description
1 polymer ?
#
loop_
_entity_poly.entity_id
_entity_poly.type
_entity_poly.pdbx_seq_one_letter_code
_entity_poly.pdbx_strand_id
1 'polypeptide(L)'
;MDLDLALLNDKPADLTDGSSSADINAHNAWVKSNRLSLQFIRMSIADNIKASLPATDVAKEYLQNVEDRFKTADKSLAGKLMKDLMSMRYDGSRTMYEHVMDMNNIASKLGKLGLPVDEGFLEEQRLKEHGMSASHAHIATEGASKKFGNMSDKGKKRAPPKKNVNSQTNLKKKGKNDKCRFCGKDGHFQKACDRRRQWFEKKGIPYDPNHKTK
;
A
#
# COMPACT_ATOMS: atom_id res chain seq x y z
N MET A 1 34.01 5.32 30.10
CA MET A 1 34.07 3.85 29.94
C MET A 1 33.50 3.56 28.58
N ASP A 2 34.28 2.95 27.69
CA ASP A 2 33.80 2.56 26.36
C ASP A 2 32.94 1.30 26.51
N LEU A 3 31.64 1.50 26.67
CA LEU A 3 30.67 0.44 26.92
C LEU A 3 30.43 -0.43 25.68
N ASP A 4 30.61 0.14 24.50
CA ASP A 4 30.33 -0.42 23.18
C ASP A 4 31.52 -1.11 22.52
N LEU A 5 32.70 -1.12 23.18
CA LEU A 5 33.92 -1.76 22.67
C LEU A 5 33.66 -3.19 22.15
N ALA A 6 32.90 -3.99 22.91
CA ALA A 6 32.57 -5.37 22.55
C ALA A 6 31.48 -5.53 21.47
N LEU A 7 30.73 -4.46 21.17
CA LEU A 7 29.76 -4.44 20.07
C LEU A 7 30.43 -4.06 18.74
N LEU A 8 31.45 -3.20 18.79
CA LEU A 8 32.16 -2.71 17.61
C LEU A 8 33.29 -3.65 17.17
N ASN A 9 33.98 -4.29 18.12
CA ASN A 9 35.16 -5.12 17.83
C ASN A 9 34.86 -6.60 18.02
N ASP A 10 35.58 -7.43 17.28
CA ASP A 10 35.47 -8.88 17.41
C ASP A 10 36.10 -9.36 18.73
N LYS A 11 35.70 -10.57 19.15
CA LYS A 11 36.23 -11.18 20.37
C LYS A 11 37.76 -11.32 20.24
N PRO A 12 38.53 -10.75 21.17
CA PRO A 12 39.99 -10.92 21.16
C PRO A 12 40.35 -12.39 21.36
N ALA A 13 41.52 -12.78 20.87
CA ALA A 13 42.07 -14.11 21.12
C ALA A 13 42.27 -14.35 22.62
N ASP A 14 42.20 -15.62 23.02
CA ASP A 14 42.45 -16.01 24.40
C ASP A 14 43.89 -15.64 24.80
N LEU A 15 44.06 -15.17 26.03
CA LEU A 15 45.36 -14.80 26.57
C LEU A 15 46.27 -16.04 26.70
N THR A 16 47.56 -15.85 26.46
CA THR A 16 48.60 -16.89 26.59
C THR A 16 49.70 -16.41 27.53
N ASP A 17 50.59 -17.30 27.99
CA ASP A 17 51.69 -16.96 28.90
C ASP A 17 52.66 -15.91 28.33
N GLY A 18 52.68 -15.72 27.01
CA GLY A 18 53.48 -14.70 26.32
C GLY A 18 52.75 -13.37 26.06
N SER A 19 51.49 -13.21 26.48
CA SER A 19 50.71 -12.01 26.23
C SER A 19 51.30 -10.78 26.93
N SER A 20 51.35 -9.65 26.23
CA SER A 20 51.85 -8.40 26.81
C SER A 20 50.83 -7.80 27.80
N SER A 21 51.30 -6.89 28.65
CA SER A 21 50.41 -6.14 29.55
C SER A 21 49.34 -5.35 28.79
N ALA A 22 49.65 -4.86 27.58
CA ALA A 22 48.70 -4.18 26.71
C ALA A 22 47.61 -5.13 26.22
N ASP A 23 47.97 -6.35 25.81
CA ASP A 23 47.01 -7.37 25.35
C ASP A 23 46.07 -7.79 26.48
N ILE A 24 46.61 -7.98 27.68
CA ILE A 24 45.83 -8.32 28.88
C ILE A 24 44.84 -7.20 29.20
N ASN A 25 45.28 -5.94 29.15
CA ASN A 25 44.42 -4.79 29.41
C ASN A 25 43.30 -4.66 28.36
N ALA A 26 43.62 -4.85 27.08
CA ALA A 26 42.64 -4.81 25.99
C ALA A 26 41.61 -5.93 26.12
N HIS A 27 42.05 -7.17 26.40
CA HIS A 27 41.18 -8.31 26.66
C HIS A 27 40.24 -8.04 27.84
N ASN A 28 40.77 -7.56 28.98
CA ASN A 28 39.96 -7.25 30.16
C ASN A 28 38.96 -6.11 29.92
N ALA A 29 39.35 -5.08 29.16
CA ALA A 29 38.46 -4.00 28.76
C ALA A 29 37.31 -4.53 27.89
N TRP A 30 37.61 -5.41 26.93
CA TRP A 30 36.61 -6.06 26.09
C TRP A 30 35.66 -6.93 26.91
N VAL A 31 36.18 -7.78 27.81
CA VAL A 31 35.36 -8.64 28.68
C VAL A 31 34.41 -7.82 29.54
N LYS A 32 34.89 -6.71 30.11
CA LYS A 32 34.06 -5.79 30.90
C LYS A 32 32.97 -5.13 30.07
N SER A 33 33.32 -4.60 28.89
CA SER A 33 32.37 -4.00 27.95
C SER A 33 31.31 -5.03 27.49
N ASN A 34 31.73 -6.25 27.18
CA ASN A 34 30.88 -7.36 26.76
C ASN A 34 29.84 -7.70 27.84
N ARG A 35 30.30 -7.91 29.09
CA ARG A 35 29.41 -8.21 30.22
C ARG A 35 28.37 -7.11 30.44
N LEU A 36 28.79 -5.85 30.40
CA LEU A 36 27.88 -4.72 30.60
C LEU A 36 26.86 -4.61 29.47
N SER A 37 27.33 -4.66 28.21
CA SER A 37 26.46 -4.61 27.03
C SER A 37 25.41 -5.72 27.04
N LEU A 38 25.82 -6.96 27.33
CA LEU A 38 24.90 -8.10 27.43
C LEU A 38 23.84 -7.89 28.51
N GLN A 39 24.21 -7.34 29.66
CA GLN A 39 23.27 -7.01 30.73
C GLN A 39 22.27 -5.93 30.27
N PHE A 40 22.75 -4.86 29.63
CA PHE A 40 21.88 -3.79 29.13
C PHE A 40 20.87 -4.30 28.09
N ILE A 41 21.33 -5.10 27.12
CA ILE A 41 20.45 -5.67 26.08
C ILE A 41 19.42 -6.62 26.73
N ARG A 42 19.82 -7.46 27.69
CA ARG A 42 18.87 -8.34 28.40
C ARG A 42 17.86 -7.58 29.27
N MET A 43 18.23 -6.41 29.78
CA MET A 43 17.32 -5.57 30.56
C MET A 43 16.31 -4.82 29.69
N SER A 44 16.65 -4.49 28.44
CA SER A 44 15.76 -3.76 27.53
C SER A 44 14.74 -4.64 26.81
N ILE A 45 14.92 -5.96 26.83
CA ILE A 45 14.10 -6.93 26.10
C ILE A 45 13.17 -7.68 27.06
N ALA A 46 11.91 -7.88 26.62
CA ALA A 46 10.89 -8.62 27.35
C ALA A 46 11.25 -10.11 27.55
N ASP A 47 10.80 -10.69 28.66
CA ASP A 47 11.15 -12.05 29.09
C ASP A 47 10.75 -13.15 28.09
N ASN A 48 9.59 -12.99 27.44
CA ASN A 48 9.13 -13.93 26.42
C ASN A 48 10.06 -13.96 25.18
N ILE A 49 10.65 -12.82 24.82
CA ILE A 49 11.62 -12.75 23.72
C ILE A 49 12.94 -13.39 24.17
N LYS A 50 13.42 -13.07 25.38
CA LYS A 50 14.64 -13.67 25.95
C LYS A 50 14.58 -15.19 26.02
N ALA A 51 13.46 -15.74 26.47
CA ALA A 51 13.26 -17.20 26.55
C ALA A 51 13.31 -17.89 25.18
N SER A 52 13.10 -17.15 24.09
CA SER A 52 13.17 -17.67 22.74
C SER A 52 14.58 -17.60 22.14
N LEU A 53 15.50 -16.83 22.71
CA LEU A 53 16.82 -16.61 22.12
C LEU A 53 17.80 -17.73 22.50
N PRO A 54 18.74 -18.10 21.60
CA PRO A 54 19.87 -18.93 21.98
C PRO A 54 20.67 -18.30 23.14
N ALA A 55 21.22 -19.15 24.01
CA ALA A 55 22.12 -18.70 25.05
C ALA A 55 23.48 -18.33 24.43
N THR A 56 23.93 -17.10 24.68
CA THR A 56 25.18 -16.56 24.17
C THR A 56 25.82 -15.69 25.25
N ASP A 57 27.15 -15.75 25.36
CA ASP A 57 27.97 -14.96 26.29
C ASP A 57 28.61 -13.73 25.61
N VAL A 58 28.64 -13.68 24.28
CA VAL A 58 29.08 -12.54 23.47
C VAL A 58 27.91 -11.59 23.17
N ALA A 59 28.01 -10.34 23.62
CA ALA A 59 26.98 -9.32 23.48
C ALA A 59 26.63 -9.01 22.02
N LYS A 60 27.64 -8.96 21.14
CA LYS A 60 27.47 -8.70 19.70
C LYS A 60 26.63 -9.77 19.03
N GLU A 61 26.94 -11.04 19.30
CA GLU A 61 26.16 -12.17 18.79
C GLU A 61 24.76 -12.23 19.41
N TYR A 62 24.63 -11.95 20.72
CA TYR A 62 23.32 -11.86 21.36
C TYR A 62 22.43 -10.78 20.71
N LEU A 63 22.98 -9.60 20.41
CA LEU A 63 22.27 -8.54 19.70
C LEU A 63 21.86 -8.98 18.28
N GLN A 64 22.73 -9.70 17.57
CA GLN A 64 22.40 -10.26 16.25
C GLN A 64 21.24 -11.25 16.34
N ASN A 65 21.26 -12.15 17.34
CA ASN A 65 20.18 -13.11 17.57
C ASN A 65 18.84 -12.39 17.84
N VAL A 66 18.86 -11.28 18.57
CA VAL A 66 17.68 -10.43 18.78
C VAL A 66 17.18 -9.89 17.45
N GLU A 67 18.05 -9.26 16.66
CA GLU A 67 17.69 -8.70 15.35
C GLU A 67 17.08 -9.77 14.42
N ASP A 68 17.69 -10.95 14.36
CA ASP A 68 17.25 -12.04 13.50
C ASP A 68 15.91 -12.64 13.94
N ARG A 69 15.64 -12.68 15.25
CA ARG A 69 14.31 -13.02 15.77
C ARG A 69 13.24 -12.05 15.26
N PHE A 70 13.51 -10.75 15.27
CA PHE A 70 12.56 -9.75 14.75
C PHE A 70 12.38 -9.84 13.24
N LYS A 71 13.46 -10.00 12.47
CA LYS A 71 13.36 -10.26 11.01
C LYS A 71 12.48 -11.48 10.71
N THR A 72 12.62 -12.54 11.50
CA THR A 72 11.82 -13.77 11.32
C THR A 72 10.35 -13.54 11.70
N ALA A 73 10.09 -12.82 12.79
CA ALA A 73 8.74 -12.46 13.22
C ALA A 73 8.03 -11.58 12.18
N ASP A 74 8.72 -10.57 11.65
CA ASP A 74 8.18 -9.67 10.61
C ASP A 74 7.87 -10.44 9.33
N LYS A 75 8.76 -11.34 8.89
CA LYS A 75 8.50 -12.23 7.74
C LYS A 75 7.30 -13.14 7.97
N SER A 76 7.17 -13.73 9.17
CA SER A 76 6.03 -14.58 9.53
C SER A 76 4.72 -13.78 9.54
N LEU A 77 4.72 -12.59 10.13
CA LEU A 77 3.59 -11.68 10.14
C LEU A 77 3.20 -11.24 8.73
N ALA A 78 4.18 -10.88 7.89
CA ALA A 78 3.95 -10.52 6.51
C ALA A 78 3.33 -11.69 5.72
N GLY A 79 3.83 -12.91 5.90
CA GLY A 79 3.24 -14.12 5.32
C GLY A 79 1.80 -14.37 5.78
N LYS A 80 1.51 -14.18 7.07
CA LYS A 80 0.15 -14.26 7.62
C LYS A 80 -0.76 -13.20 7.00
N LEU A 81 -0.34 -11.94 6.98
CA LEU A 81 -1.12 -10.84 6.40
C LEU A 81 -1.39 -11.04 4.91
N MET A 82 -0.41 -11.54 4.15
CA MET A 82 -0.60 -11.86 2.74
C MET A 82 -1.62 -13.00 2.57
N LYS A 83 -1.54 -14.04 3.41
CA LYS A 83 -2.55 -15.11 3.42
C LYS A 83 -3.94 -14.58 3.78
N ASP A 84 -4.03 -13.73 4.79
CA ASP A 84 -5.29 -13.09 5.21
C ASP A 84 -5.85 -12.26 4.05
N LEU A 85 -5.02 -11.47 3.35
CA LEU A 85 -5.42 -10.68 2.18
C LEU A 85 -5.96 -11.55 1.04
N MET A 86 -5.24 -12.62 0.67
CA MET A 86 -5.64 -13.51 -0.43
C MET A 86 -6.86 -14.39 -0.11
N SER A 87 -7.13 -14.61 1.18
CA SER A 87 -8.25 -15.45 1.64
C SER A 87 -9.46 -14.63 2.06
N MET A 88 -9.33 -13.32 2.21
CA MET A 88 -10.43 -12.43 2.52
C MET A 88 -11.48 -12.51 1.42
N ARG A 89 -12.73 -12.66 1.83
CA ARG A 89 -13.88 -12.64 0.93
C ARG A 89 -14.98 -11.80 1.54
N TYR A 90 -15.66 -11.02 0.73
CA TYR A 90 -16.90 -10.37 1.11
C TYR A 90 -18.00 -11.42 1.33
N ASP A 91 -18.47 -11.54 2.57
CA ASP A 91 -19.51 -12.49 3.00
C ASP A 91 -20.88 -11.83 3.23
N GLY A 92 -20.98 -10.51 3.03
CA GLY A 92 -22.19 -9.73 3.27
C GLY A 92 -22.49 -9.41 4.73
N SER A 93 -21.63 -9.81 5.69
CA SER A 93 -21.83 -9.53 7.12
C SER A 93 -21.57 -8.07 7.50
N ARG A 94 -20.65 -7.42 6.79
CA ARG A 94 -20.23 -6.02 6.94
C ARG A 94 -20.48 -5.22 5.67
N THR A 95 -20.36 -3.89 5.74
CA THR A 95 -20.50 -3.05 4.54
C THR A 95 -19.34 -3.24 3.56
N MET A 96 -19.59 -2.95 2.28
CA MET A 96 -18.53 -2.99 1.25
C MET A 96 -17.38 -2.04 1.58
N TYR A 97 -17.70 -0.87 2.15
CA TYR A 97 -16.71 0.13 2.54
C TYR A 97 -15.77 -0.39 3.63
N GLU A 98 -16.32 -1.03 4.66
CA GLU A 98 -15.53 -1.65 5.74
C GLU A 98 -14.64 -2.76 5.19
N HIS A 99 -15.17 -3.61 4.32
CA HIS A 99 -14.38 -4.66 3.68
C HIS A 99 -13.20 -4.10 2.86
N VAL A 100 -13.43 -3.08 2.03
CA VAL A 100 -12.37 -2.41 1.26
C VAL A 100 -11.35 -1.74 2.17
N MET A 101 -11.80 -1.11 3.26
CA MET A 101 -10.93 -0.51 4.26
C MET A 101 -10.05 -1.55 4.95
N ASP A 102 -10.60 -2.72 5.28
CA ASP A 102 -9.83 -3.80 5.88
C ASP A 102 -8.77 -4.35 4.93
N MET A 103 -9.08 -4.52 3.65
CA MET A 103 -8.09 -4.89 2.63
C MET A 103 -6.97 -3.84 2.51
N ASN A 104 -7.32 -2.55 2.47
CA ASN A 104 -6.35 -1.45 2.44
C ASN A 104 -5.46 -1.42 3.68
N ASN A 105 -6.04 -1.66 4.86
CA ASN A 105 -5.30 -1.72 6.10
C ASN A 105 -4.26 -2.86 6.08
N ILE A 106 -4.64 -4.04 5.57
CA ILE A 106 -3.69 -5.15 5.40
C ILE A 106 -2.59 -4.79 4.39
N ALA A 107 -2.95 -4.25 3.23
CA ALA A 107 -1.98 -3.80 2.21
C ALA A 107 -1.00 -2.76 2.77
N SER A 108 -1.50 -1.80 3.55
CA SER A 108 -0.67 -0.79 4.23
C SER A 108 0.29 -1.42 5.26
N LYS A 109 -0.20 -2.39 6.06
CA LYS A 109 0.64 -3.13 7.01
C LYS A 109 1.72 -3.95 6.30
N LEU A 110 1.39 -4.60 5.20
CA LEU A 110 2.36 -5.32 4.36
C LEU A 110 3.44 -4.38 3.81
N GLY A 111 3.06 -3.18 3.36
CA GLY A 111 4.01 -2.15 2.93
C GLY A 111 5.00 -1.73 4.03
N LYS A 112 4.53 -1.59 5.28
CA LYS A 112 5.40 -1.31 6.43
C LYS A 112 6.37 -2.44 6.75
N LEU A 113 6.05 -3.67 6.38
CA LEU A 113 6.89 -4.86 6.54
C LEU A 113 7.79 -5.14 5.31
N GLY A 114 7.88 -4.20 4.37
CA GLY A 114 8.73 -4.32 3.18
C GLY A 114 8.13 -5.12 2.03
N LEU A 115 6.82 -5.44 2.09
CA LEU A 115 6.06 -6.07 1.00
C LEU A 115 4.98 -5.09 0.50
N PRO A 116 5.34 -4.04 -0.25
CA PRO A 116 4.35 -3.15 -0.83
C PRO A 116 3.44 -3.93 -1.79
N VAL A 117 2.13 -3.79 -1.60
CA VAL A 117 1.12 -4.39 -2.48
C VAL A 117 0.75 -3.36 -3.54
N ASP A 118 0.84 -3.75 -4.81
CA ASP A 118 0.42 -2.91 -5.93
C ASP A 118 -1.10 -2.68 -5.91
N GLU A 119 -1.54 -1.46 -6.22
CA GLU A 119 -2.98 -1.13 -6.22
C GLU A 119 -3.72 -1.94 -7.29
N GLY A 120 -3.11 -2.23 -8.44
CA GLY A 120 -3.70 -3.08 -9.47
C GLY A 120 -3.93 -4.50 -8.99
N PHE A 121 -2.98 -5.08 -8.24
CA PHE A 121 -3.19 -6.37 -7.57
C PHE A 121 -4.33 -6.29 -6.55
N LEU A 122 -4.40 -5.22 -5.76
CA LEU A 122 -5.43 -5.05 -4.74
C LEU A 122 -6.83 -4.88 -5.36
N GLU A 123 -6.94 -4.14 -6.46
CA GLU A 123 -8.14 -4.02 -7.28
C GLU A 123 -8.55 -5.37 -7.87
N GLU A 124 -7.58 -6.14 -8.42
CA GLU A 124 -7.85 -7.48 -8.94
C GLU A 124 -8.37 -8.42 -7.85
N GLN A 125 -7.81 -8.36 -6.63
CA GLN A 125 -8.31 -9.14 -5.50
C GLN A 125 -9.75 -8.74 -5.14
N ARG A 126 -10.06 -7.45 -5.03
CA ARG A 126 -11.44 -6.95 -4.79
C ARG A 126 -12.41 -7.43 -5.88
N LEU A 127 -11.99 -7.43 -7.14
CA LEU A 127 -12.81 -7.86 -8.28
C LEU A 127 -13.03 -9.38 -8.32
N LYS A 128 -12.00 -10.17 -7.97
CA LYS A 128 -12.11 -11.64 -7.86
C LYS A 128 -13.17 -12.07 -6.86
N GLU A 129 -13.39 -11.30 -5.80
CA GLU A 129 -14.40 -11.58 -4.79
C GLU A 129 -15.84 -11.38 -5.28
N HIS A 130 -16.06 -10.54 -6.30
CA HIS A 130 -17.39 -10.25 -6.85
C HIS A 130 -17.83 -11.17 -8.00
N GLY A 131 -17.07 -12.24 -8.28
CA GLY A 131 -17.42 -13.20 -9.32
C GLY A 131 -17.42 -12.62 -10.74
N MET A 132 -16.84 -11.43 -10.92
CA MET A 132 -16.63 -10.84 -12.24
C MET A 132 -15.39 -11.49 -12.85
N SER A 133 -15.58 -12.65 -13.47
CA SER A 133 -14.62 -13.19 -14.43
C SER A 133 -14.26 -12.09 -15.42
N ALA A 134 -12.97 -11.84 -15.62
CA ALA A 134 -12.43 -10.90 -16.62
C ALA A 134 -12.63 -11.43 -18.05
N SER A 135 -13.83 -11.89 -18.38
CA SER A 135 -14.21 -12.45 -19.68
C SER A 135 -15.35 -11.63 -20.26
N HIS A 136 -15.11 -10.34 -20.51
CA HIS A 136 -15.68 -9.61 -21.65
C HIS A 136 -14.98 -8.26 -21.88
N ALA A 137 -13.65 -8.26 -21.98
CA ALA A 137 -12.93 -7.16 -22.61
C ALA A 137 -12.79 -7.44 -24.12
N HIS A 138 -13.90 -7.40 -24.86
CA HIS A 138 -13.84 -7.21 -26.31
C HIS A 138 -14.07 -5.73 -26.61
N ILE A 139 -12.98 -4.98 -26.74
CA ILE A 139 -12.94 -3.84 -27.65
C ILE A 139 -11.91 -4.17 -28.72
N ALA A 140 -12.42 -4.33 -29.94
CA ALA A 140 -11.66 -4.58 -31.14
C ALA A 140 -10.63 -3.47 -31.37
N THR A 141 -9.37 -3.85 -31.51
CA THR A 141 -8.40 -3.08 -32.27
C THR A 141 -7.82 -4.00 -33.33
N GLU A 142 -8.45 -4.02 -34.50
CA GLU A 142 -7.77 -4.42 -35.73
C GLU A 142 -7.26 -3.16 -36.41
N GLY A 143 -5.96 -3.14 -36.75
CA GLY A 143 -5.41 -2.07 -37.56
C GLY A 143 -3.89 -1.92 -37.53
N ALA A 144 -3.19 -2.86 -38.16
CA ALA A 144 -1.92 -2.68 -38.87
C ALA A 144 -0.61 -2.48 -38.07
N SER A 145 0.20 -3.54 -38.09
CA SER A 145 1.65 -3.51 -37.92
C SER A 145 2.34 -2.73 -39.05
N LYS A 146 3.34 -1.88 -38.74
CA LYS A 146 4.54 -1.65 -39.60
C LYS A 146 5.66 -0.85 -38.88
N LYS A 147 6.75 -1.58 -38.64
CA LYS A 147 8.20 -1.25 -38.74
C LYS A 147 8.83 -0.05 -38.01
N PHE A 148 9.96 -0.39 -37.38
CA PHE A 148 11.02 0.42 -36.78
C PHE A 148 11.55 1.58 -37.64
N GLY A 149 11.95 2.66 -36.95
CA GLY A 149 12.85 3.70 -37.47
C GLY A 149 13.21 4.72 -36.39
N ASN A 150 14.43 4.64 -35.86
CA ASN A 150 15.08 5.67 -35.04
C ASN A 150 15.37 6.92 -35.90
N MET A 151 15.12 8.13 -35.38
CA MET A 151 15.99 9.28 -35.66
C MET A 151 15.76 10.45 -34.69
N SER A 152 16.86 11.13 -34.45
CA SER A 152 17.16 12.11 -33.42
C SER A 152 16.91 13.57 -33.83
N ASP A 153 16.79 14.41 -32.80
CA ASP A 153 17.35 15.76 -32.65
C ASP A 153 16.50 17.04 -32.97
N LYS A 154 16.75 18.05 -32.10
CA LYS A 154 16.58 19.51 -32.21
C LYS A 154 15.18 20.16 -32.24
N GLY A 155 14.71 20.47 -31.02
CA GLY A 155 14.64 21.84 -30.48
C GLY A 155 13.82 22.94 -31.18
N LYS A 156 12.87 23.55 -30.45
CA LYS A 156 12.67 25.02 -30.43
C LYS A 156 11.82 25.47 -29.23
N LYS A 157 12.35 26.47 -28.52
CA LYS A 157 11.82 27.15 -27.33
C LYS A 157 10.47 27.83 -27.58
N ARG A 158 9.63 27.94 -26.55
CA ARG A 158 8.89 29.18 -26.18
C ARG A 158 8.25 29.08 -24.78
N ALA A 159 8.13 30.26 -24.16
CA ALA A 159 8.02 30.57 -22.73
C ALA A 159 6.62 30.32 -22.09
N PRO A 160 6.48 30.44 -20.74
CA PRO A 160 5.27 30.04 -20.00
C PRO A 160 4.31 31.22 -19.75
N PRO A 161 3.01 30.97 -19.50
CA PRO A 161 2.19 31.95 -18.79
C PRO A 161 1.53 31.40 -17.50
N LYS A 162 1.90 32.12 -16.45
CA LYS A 162 1.19 32.60 -15.25
C LYS A 162 -0.26 32.15 -14.95
N LYS A 163 -0.45 31.95 -13.64
CA LYS A 163 -1.67 31.97 -12.81
C LYS A 163 -2.65 33.10 -13.17
N ASN A 164 -3.96 32.84 -13.21
CA ASN A 164 -4.95 33.58 -12.42
C ASN A 164 -6.34 32.87 -12.39
N VAL A 165 -7.04 33.23 -11.33
CA VAL A 165 -8.29 32.85 -10.70
C VAL A 165 -9.55 33.14 -11.54
N ASN A 166 -10.57 32.28 -11.32
CA ASN A 166 -12.03 32.47 -11.40
C ASN A 166 -12.61 33.27 -12.57
N SER A 167 -13.49 32.65 -13.35
CA SER A 167 -14.89 33.10 -13.50
C SER A 167 -15.69 32.10 -14.34
N GLN A 168 -16.90 31.84 -13.87
CA GLN A 168 -17.97 31.17 -14.60
C GLN A 168 -18.19 31.83 -15.97
N THR A 169 -18.37 31.02 -17.01
CA THR A 169 -19.50 31.14 -17.95
C THR A 169 -19.50 29.97 -18.93
N ASN A 170 -20.71 29.48 -19.20
CA ASN A 170 -21.04 28.38 -20.10
C ASN A 170 -20.58 28.62 -21.54
N LEU A 171 -20.10 27.58 -22.23
CA LEU A 171 -20.79 26.96 -23.39
C LEU A 171 -19.92 25.93 -24.13
N LYS A 172 -20.57 24.79 -24.42
CA LYS A 172 -20.34 23.83 -25.52
C LYS A 172 -19.18 22.82 -25.41
N LYS A 173 -19.54 21.60 -25.03
CA LYS A 173 -19.07 20.39 -25.73
C LYS A 173 -20.25 19.52 -26.12
N LYS A 174 -20.50 19.44 -27.42
CA LYS A 174 -21.58 18.70 -28.07
C LYS A 174 -21.12 17.25 -28.25
N GLY A 175 -21.97 16.29 -27.90
CA GLY A 175 -21.93 14.94 -28.46
C GLY A 175 -22.19 13.79 -27.48
N LYS A 176 -23.47 13.38 -27.35
CA LYS A 176 -24.00 12.01 -27.58
C LYS A 176 -25.45 11.89 -27.07
N ASN A 177 -26.42 11.85 -28.00
CA ASN A 177 -27.83 11.42 -27.83
C ASN A 177 -28.59 11.88 -26.56
N ASP A 178 -28.99 13.15 -26.49
CA ASP A 178 -29.96 13.64 -25.50
C ASP A 178 -31.40 13.35 -25.93
N LYS A 179 -31.79 12.08 -25.90
CA LYS A 179 -33.21 11.68 -25.98
C LYS A 179 -33.82 11.73 -24.58
N CYS A 180 -34.99 12.34 -24.47
CA CYS A 180 -35.76 12.35 -23.23
C CYS A 180 -36.10 10.91 -22.82
N ARG A 181 -35.68 10.47 -21.62
CA ARG A 181 -35.94 9.10 -21.13
C ARG A 181 -37.43 8.79 -20.92
N PHE A 182 -38.28 9.80 -20.79
CA PHE A 182 -39.72 9.60 -20.55
C PHE A 182 -40.52 9.45 -21.84
N CYS A 183 -40.26 10.26 -22.86
CA CYS A 183 -41.02 10.23 -24.11
C CYS A 183 -40.23 9.72 -25.33
N GLY A 184 -38.93 9.50 -25.17
CA GLY A 184 -38.02 9.02 -26.22
C GLY A 184 -37.62 10.05 -27.28
N LYS A 185 -38.18 11.26 -27.25
CA LYS A 185 -37.89 12.32 -28.24
C LYS A 185 -36.61 13.08 -27.89
N ASP A 186 -35.85 13.42 -28.91
CA ASP A 186 -34.69 14.31 -28.89
C ASP A 186 -35.10 15.79 -28.75
N GLY A 187 -34.13 16.63 -28.41
CA GLY A 187 -34.30 18.09 -28.30
C GLY A 187 -34.69 18.62 -26.91
N HIS A 188 -34.96 17.75 -25.93
CA HIS A 188 -35.20 18.15 -24.54
C HIS A 188 -34.82 17.06 -23.53
N PHE A 189 -34.55 17.46 -22.28
CA PHE A 189 -34.29 16.54 -21.17
C PHE A 189 -35.60 16.14 -20.46
N GLN A 190 -35.60 15.02 -19.73
CA GLN A 190 -36.76 14.52 -18.99
C GLN A 190 -37.40 15.55 -18.04
N LYS A 191 -36.60 16.46 -17.48
CA LYS A 191 -37.04 17.56 -16.61
C LYS A 191 -37.87 18.63 -17.33
N ALA A 192 -37.71 18.74 -18.65
CA ALA A 192 -38.38 19.69 -19.53
C ALA A 192 -39.37 18.98 -20.48
N CYS A 193 -39.87 17.80 -20.11
CA CYS A 193 -40.78 17.03 -20.95
C CYS A 193 -42.25 17.36 -20.67
N ASP A 194 -42.94 17.97 -21.63
CA ASP A 194 -44.35 18.33 -21.50
C ASP A 194 -45.27 17.13 -21.36
N ARG A 195 -44.96 16.01 -22.04
CA ARG A 195 -45.69 14.74 -21.84
C ARG A 195 -45.56 14.21 -20.42
N ARG A 196 -44.41 14.41 -19.77
CA ARG A 196 -44.21 14.02 -18.36
C ARG A 196 -45.02 14.92 -17.45
N ARG A 197 -45.02 16.23 -17.69
CA ARG A 197 -45.80 17.20 -16.92
C ARG A 197 -47.30 16.90 -16.98
N GLN A 198 -47.84 16.64 -18.18
CA GLN A 198 -49.25 16.25 -18.37
C GLN A 198 -49.59 14.90 -17.71
N TRP A 199 -48.64 13.97 -17.62
CA TRP A 199 -48.84 12.70 -16.90
C TRP A 199 -49.00 12.91 -15.39
N PHE A 200 -48.22 13.82 -14.78
CA PHE A 200 -48.37 14.19 -13.36
C PHE A 200 -49.74 14.84 -13.08
N GLU A 201 -50.14 15.78 -13.94
CA GLU A 201 -51.42 16.48 -13.87
C GLU A 201 -52.61 15.50 -13.98
N LYS A 202 -52.56 14.56 -14.92
CA LYS A 202 -53.59 13.51 -15.07
C LYS A 202 -53.66 12.53 -13.88
N LYS A 203 -52.57 12.40 -13.11
CA LYS A 203 -52.51 11.56 -11.90
C LYS A 203 -52.85 12.33 -10.62
N GLY A 204 -53.08 13.64 -10.71
CA GLY A 204 -53.32 14.49 -9.54
C GLY A 204 -52.10 14.62 -8.62
N ILE A 205 -50.89 14.39 -9.14
CA ILE A 205 -49.64 14.43 -8.37
C ILE A 205 -48.89 15.74 -8.71
N PRO A 206 -48.40 16.50 -7.72
CA PRO A 206 -47.55 17.67 -7.99
C PRO A 206 -46.32 17.31 -8.83
N TYR A 207 -45.99 18.15 -9.81
CA TYR A 207 -44.87 17.88 -10.71
C TYR A 207 -43.52 17.89 -9.96
N ASP A 208 -42.85 16.74 -9.94
CA ASP A 208 -41.49 16.61 -9.41
C ASP A 208 -40.47 16.36 -10.55
N PRO A 209 -39.52 17.30 -10.80
CA PRO A 209 -38.49 17.16 -11.82
C PRO A 209 -37.48 16.04 -11.56
N ASN A 210 -37.39 15.49 -10.33
CA ASN A 210 -36.46 14.41 -9.97
C ASN A 210 -37.14 13.06 -9.71
N HIS A 211 -38.47 12.97 -9.86
CA HIS A 211 -39.21 11.74 -9.65
C HIS A 211 -38.75 10.59 -10.58
N LYS A 212 -38.28 9.51 -9.97
CA LYS A 212 -37.85 8.28 -10.64
C LYS A 212 -39.03 7.31 -10.66
N THR A 213 -39.55 7.02 -11.85
CA THR A 213 -40.50 5.91 -12.04
C THR A 213 -39.73 4.61 -11.79
N LYS A 214 -40.22 3.76 -10.89
CA LYS A 214 -39.76 2.37 -10.75
C LYS A 214 -40.03 1.59 -12.03
#